data_AF-A0A382Y110-F1
#
_entry.id   AF-A0A382Y110-F1
#
_cell.length_a   1.000
_cell.length_b   1.000
_cell.length_c   1.000
_cell.angle_alpha   90.00
_cell.angle_beta   90.00
_cell.angle_gamma   90.00
#
_symmetry.space_group_name_H-M   'P 1'
#
loop_
_entity.id
_entity.type
_entity.pdbx_description
1 polymer ?
#
loop_
_entity_poly.entity_id
_entity_poly.type
_entity_poly.pdbx_seq_one_letter_code
_entity_poly.pdbx_strand_id
1 'polypeptide(L)'
;MLKIAILAAGKRVREMQKSSGKKILPASLLKKWKDIQNNNTLDVLRLEELESELNQFGQINEAGERIADSNENGLSSFAIGSEETGHSITEGSLTCEDGRQILVFFGNGLKSAINMFVATQVLLGEKPTQTYFTGLARPFPPGYKQTFYTYYVKKKLFYKNSQIWNRLKRSIYQETRQKGINPRLTTFGEEPDMLYIALTSKESERATVFVRNSGTENKIGIHLRGSVKNAAKLKSVGQKCAKVLLSSMKDFENHLYKLEEDICNQ
;
A
#
# COMPACT_ATOMS: atom_id res chain seq x y z
N MET A 1 10.42 26.22 6.76
CA MET A 1 11.29 26.13 7.96
C MET A 1 10.97 27.23 8.97
N LEU A 2 11.17 28.53 8.69
CA LEU A 2 10.91 29.63 9.65
C LEU A 2 9.51 29.61 10.28
N LYS A 3 8.44 29.54 9.47
CA LYS A 3 7.06 29.51 9.97
C LYS A 3 6.78 28.32 10.89
N ILE A 4 7.43 27.18 10.65
CA ILE A 4 7.27 25.96 11.44
C ILE A 4 7.97 26.12 12.79
N ALA A 5 9.22 26.58 12.79
CA ALA A 5 9.99 26.86 14.00
C ALA A 5 9.25 27.86 14.92
N ILE A 6 8.67 28.92 14.34
CA ILE A 6 7.85 29.89 15.07
C ILE A 6 6.59 29.20 15.64
N LEU A 7 5.88 28.37 14.86
CA LEU A 7 4.68 27.69 15.37
C LEU A 7 4.98 26.73 16.52
N ALA A 8 6.08 25.97 16.45
CA ALA A 8 6.52 25.04 17.47
C ALA A 8 6.94 25.76 18.76
N ALA A 9 7.86 26.73 18.67
CA ALA A 9 8.27 27.54 19.82
C ALA A 9 7.10 28.31 20.44
N GLY A 10 6.20 28.84 19.60
CA GLY A 10 4.99 29.52 20.05
C GLY A 10 4.00 28.61 20.79
N LYS A 11 3.90 27.33 20.43
CA LYS A 11 3.11 26.34 21.18
C LYS A 11 3.69 26.14 22.59
N ARG A 12 5.00 25.93 22.68
CA ARG A 12 5.72 25.72 23.95
C ARG A 12 5.65 26.94 24.88
N VAL A 13 5.82 28.15 24.34
CA VAL A 13 5.63 29.41 25.10
C VAL A 13 4.21 29.52 25.65
N ARG A 14 3.19 29.15 24.87
CA ARG A 14 1.78 29.16 25.32
C ARG A 14 1.48 28.10 26.38
N GLU A 15 2.06 26.91 26.25
CA GLU A 15 1.90 25.83 27.24
C GLU A 15 2.53 26.21 28.58
N MET A 16 3.73 26.81 28.55
CA MET A 16 4.43 27.31 29.74
C MET A 16 3.72 28.48 30.43
N GLN A 17 3.03 29.34 29.66
CA GLN A 17 2.15 30.38 30.20
C GLN A 17 0.91 29.81 30.89
N LYS A 18 0.42 28.64 30.47
CA LYS A 18 -0.76 27.99 31.04
C LYS A 18 -0.45 27.13 32.27
N SER A 19 0.71 26.46 32.30
CA SER A 19 1.12 25.59 33.43
C SER A 19 1.59 26.38 34.64
N SER A 20 2.10 27.60 34.45
CA SER A 20 2.64 28.42 35.53
C SER A 20 1.52 29.19 36.26
N GLY A 21 0.75 28.50 37.10
CA GLY A 21 -0.42 29.03 37.83
C GLY A 21 -0.21 30.27 38.72
N LYS A 22 0.98 30.91 38.72
CA LYS A 22 1.26 32.22 39.37
C LYS A 22 2.57 32.92 38.93
N LYS A 23 3.35 32.39 37.98
CA LYS A 23 4.60 33.02 37.51
C LYS A 23 4.53 33.32 36.02
N ILE A 24 4.49 34.60 35.69
CA ILE A 24 4.54 35.10 34.32
C ILE A 24 5.93 34.76 33.75
N LEU A 25 5.97 34.31 32.49
CA LEU A 25 7.22 34.06 31.77
C LEU A 25 8.14 35.30 31.88
N PRO A 26 9.45 35.14 32.19
CA PRO A 26 10.38 36.26 32.30
C PRO A 26 10.30 37.21 31.09
N ALA A 27 10.34 38.52 31.37
CA ALA A 27 10.27 39.54 30.33
C ALA A 27 11.40 39.41 29.28
N SER A 28 12.55 38.87 29.68
CA SER A 28 13.67 38.53 28.79
C SER A 28 13.28 37.46 27.75
N LEU A 29 12.65 36.37 28.18
CA LEU A 29 12.19 35.29 27.30
C LEU A 29 11.10 35.75 26.35
N LEU A 30 10.15 36.57 26.84
CA LEU A 30 9.10 37.15 25.98
C LEU A 30 9.67 38.12 24.95
N LYS A 31 10.73 38.85 25.31
CA LYS A 31 11.45 39.72 24.38
C LYS A 31 12.17 38.90 23.30
N LYS A 32 12.93 37.88 23.69
CA LYS A 32 13.59 36.95 22.74
C LYS A 32 12.59 36.27 21.80
N TRP A 33 11.44 35.84 22.32
CA TRP A 33 10.35 35.29 21.52
C TRP A 33 9.82 36.30 20.49
N LYS A 34 9.50 37.53 20.91
CA LYS A 34 9.06 38.59 19.98
C LYS A 34 10.12 38.94 18.94
N ASP A 35 11.39 38.95 19.32
CA ASP A 35 12.51 39.24 18.42
C ASP A 35 12.64 38.15 17.34
N ILE A 36 12.40 36.87 17.68
CA ILE A 36 12.35 35.76 16.71
C ILE A 36 11.11 35.85 15.81
N GLN A 37 9.95 36.25 16.35
CA GLN A 37 8.72 36.44 15.56
C GLN A 37 8.83 37.58 14.54
N ASN A 38 9.52 38.65 14.89
CA ASN A 38 9.68 39.84 14.06
C ASN A 38 10.79 39.70 13.02
N ASN A 39 11.59 38.63 13.06
CA ASN A 39 12.67 38.41 12.11
C ASN A 39 12.16 37.67 10.87
N ASN A 40 12.56 38.14 9.68
CA ASN A 40 12.17 37.54 8.40
C ASN A 40 13.03 36.33 8.02
N THR A 41 14.08 36.02 8.78
CA THR A 41 14.97 34.88 8.56
C THR A 41 15.05 33.99 9.81
N LEU A 42 15.22 32.69 9.60
CA LEU A 42 15.38 31.72 10.68
C LEU A 42 16.82 31.72 11.18
N ASP A 43 17.04 32.32 12.34
CA ASP A 43 18.28 32.18 13.09
C ASP A 43 18.16 30.97 14.04
N VAL A 44 18.78 29.86 13.64
CA VAL A 44 18.69 28.58 14.36
C VAL A 44 19.36 28.67 15.73
N LEU A 45 20.41 29.48 15.89
CA LEU A 45 21.12 29.62 17.15
C LEU A 45 20.29 30.38 18.18
N ARG A 46 19.60 31.45 17.75
CA ARG A 46 18.67 32.18 18.63
C ARG A 46 17.46 31.33 19.03
N LEU A 47 17.01 30.46 18.13
CA LEU A 47 15.93 29.52 18.44
C LEU A 47 16.36 28.47 19.47
N GLU A 48 17.56 27.90 19.30
CA GLU A 48 18.13 26.95 20.25
C GLU A 48 18.38 27.59 21.62
N GLU A 49 18.90 28.83 21.65
CA GLU A 49 19.07 29.59 22.89
C GLU A 49 17.73 29.82 23.61
N LEU A 50 16.68 30.19 22.87
CA LEU A 50 15.32 30.34 23.42
C LEU A 50 14.79 29.00 23.95
N GLU A 51 14.97 27.89 23.23
CA GLU A 51 14.54 26.57 23.67
C GLU A 51 15.29 26.10 24.92
N SER A 52 16.60 26.32 24.98
CA SER A 52 17.44 26.00 26.14
C SER A 52 17.03 26.79 27.39
N GLU A 53 16.72 28.08 27.27
CA GLU A 53 16.22 28.89 28.39
C GLU A 53 14.78 28.51 28.80
N LEU A 54 13.92 28.16 27.84
CA LEU A 54 12.59 27.63 28.14
C LEU A 54 12.72 26.30 28.91
N ASN A 55 13.65 25.41 28.53
CA ASN A 55 13.87 24.15 29.25
C ASN A 55 14.35 24.39 30.69
N GLN A 56 15.31 25.29 30.89
CA GLN A 56 15.77 25.66 32.24
C GLN A 56 14.63 26.25 33.08
N PHE A 57 13.80 27.12 32.49
CA PHE A 57 12.65 27.69 33.17
C PHE A 57 11.61 26.63 33.55
N GLY A 58 11.36 25.65 32.67
CA GLY A 58 10.49 24.51 32.94
C GLY A 58 10.99 23.68 34.13
N GLN A 59 12.27 23.28 34.11
CA GLN A 59 12.89 22.47 35.17
C GLN A 59 12.89 23.18 36.54
N ILE A 60 13.15 24.49 36.57
CA ILE A 60 13.12 25.30 37.81
C ILE A 60 11.71 25.33 38.41
N ASN A 61 10.67 25.32 37.58
CA ASN A 61 9.28 25.36 38.04
C ASN A 61 8.72 23.96 38.35
N GLU A 62 9.14 22.91 37.64
CA GLU A 62 8.78 21.51 37.93
C GLU A 62 9.44 20.98 39.21
N ALA A 63 10.54 21.59 39.68
CA ALA A 63 11.11 21.28 41.00
C ALA A 63 10.17 21.62 42.18
N GLY A 64 9.08 22.38 41.95
CA GLY A 64 8.04 22.70 42.93
C GLY A 64 6.80 21.80 42.91
N GLU A 65 6.56 21.04 41.84
CA GLU A 65 5.41 20.15 41.69
C GLU A 65 5.86 18.88 40.97
N ARG A 66 6.38 17.91 41.72
CA ARG A 66 6.57 16.56 41.17
C ARG A 66 5.24 15.84 41.12
N ILE A 67 5.05 15.16 39.98
CA ILE A 67 4.06 14.14 39.64
C ILE A 67 2.76 14.71 39.04
N ALA A 68 2.78 14.90 37.73
CA ALA A 68 1.61 14.63 36.90
C ALA A 68 2.09 13.99 35.59
N ASP A 69 1.53 12.83 35.27
CA ASP A 69 1.79 12.04 34.07
C ASP A 69 1.91 12.88 32.81
N SER A 70 3.01 12.69 32.07
CA SER A 70 3.16 13.20 30.72
C SER A 70 2.17 12.47 29.81
N ASN A 71 0.98 13.05 29.69
CA ASN A 71 -0.02 12.70 28.68
C ASN A 71 0.65 12.55 27.30
N GLU A 72 0.57 11.35 26.72
CA GLU A 72 0.96 11.01 25.34
C GLU A 72 0.15 11.78 24.26
N ASN A 73 -0.67 12.76 24.64
CA ASN A 73 -1.58 13.48 23.73
C ASN A 73 -0.97 14.77 23.14
N GLY A 74 0.35 14.97 23.25
CA GLY A 74 1.05 16.15 22.77
C GLY A 74 1.52 16.09 21.32
N LEU A 75 1.34 14.96 20.61
CA LEU A 75 1.76 14.84 19.21
C LEU A 75 1.00 15.86 18.36
N SER A 76 1.69 16.91 17.93
CA SER A 76 1.13 17.90 17.02
C SER A 76 0.66 17.13 15.77
N SER A 77 -0.63 17.23 15.44
CA SER A 77 -1.25 16.55 14.29
C SER A 77 -0.77 17.07 12.92
N PHE A 78 0.43 17.66 12.87
CA PHE A 78 0.99 18.33 11.71
C PHE A 78 2.14 17.51 11.14
N ALA A 79 1.86 16.78 10.05
CA ALA A 79 2.89 16.46 9.08
C ALA A 79 3.35 17.78 8.45
N ILE A 80 4.58 18.17 8.73
CA ILE A 80 5.12 19.45 8.29
C ILE A 80 5.72 19.22 6.89
N GLY A 81 5.06 19.78 5.87
CA GLY A 81 5.49 19.69 4.47
C GLY A 81 5.00 18.43 3.78
N SER A 82 3.94 18.53 3.00
CA SER A 82 3.81 17.75 1.77
C SER A 82 4.45 18.59 0.67
N GLU A 83 5.72 18.35 0.40
CA GLU A 83 6.31 18.88 -0.83
C GLU A 83 5.69 18.13 -2.02
N GLU A 84 5.54 18.79 -3.17
CA GLU A 84 5.01 18.22 -4.43
C GLU A 84 5.80 16.97 -4.90
N THR A 85 6.99 16.76 -4.35
CA THR A 85 7.92 15.66 -4.60
C THR A 85 7.74 14.44 -3.68
N GLY A 86 6.84 14.48 -2.69
CA GLY A 86 6.57 13.36 -1.78
C GLY A 86 7.49 13.23 -0.56
N HIS A 87 8.32 14.24 -0.27
CA HIS A 87 9.08 14.32 0.97
C HIS A 87 8.20 14.87 2.10
N SER A 88 8.12 14.14 3.22
CA SER A 88 7.40 14.53 4.43
C SER A 88 8.37 14.64 5.60
N ILE A 89 8.19 15.71 6.40
CA ILE A 89 8.93 15.95 7.63
C ILE A 89 7.98 15.67 8.80
N THR A 90 8.35 14.72 9.64
CA THR A 90 7.62 14.37 10.86
C THR A 90 8.34 14.94 12.08
N GLU A 91 7.60 15.56 12.99
CA GLU A 91 8.08 15.98 14.31
C GLU A 91 8.31 14.77 15.21
N GLY A 92 9.42 14.76 15.94
CA GLY A 92 9.75 13.78 16.96
C GLY A 92 10.45 14.45 18.14
N SER A 93 10.72 13.68 19.19
CA SER A 93 11.46 14.15 20.37
C SER A 93 12.57 13.18 20.73
N LEU A 94 13.75 13.71 21.06
CA LEU A 94 14.85 12.96 21.66
C LEU A 94 15.00 13.35 23.12
N THR A 95 15.14 12.37 24.00
CA THR A 95 15.49 12.60 25.40
C THR A 95 17.00 12.39 25.56
N CYS A 96 17.70 13.44 25.97
CA CYS A 96 19.12 13.40 26.28
C CYS A 96 19.38 12.67 27.61
N GLU A 97 20.63 12.25 27.84
CA GLU A 97 21.04 11.56 29.08
C GLU A 97 20.79 12.38 30.35
N ASP A 98 20.79 13.71 30.22
CA ASP A 98 20.44 14.67 31.29
C ASP A 98 18.93 14.90 31.46
N GLY A 99 18.10 14.11 30.78
CA GLY A 99 16.64 14.20 30.82
C GLY A 99 16.04 15.33 29.98
N ARG A 100 16.86 16.14 29.28
CA ARG A 100 16.32 17.19 28.40
C ARG A 100 15.64 16.60 27.17
N GLN A 101 14.43 17.06 26.88
CA GLN A 101 13.72 16.70 25.66
C GLN A 101 13.98 17.74 24.56
N ILE A 102 14.66 17.30 23.50
CA ILE A 102 14.98 18.08 22.30
C ILE A 102 13.98 17.72 21.20
N LEU A 103 13.40 18.74 20.57
CA LEU A 103 12.52 18.56 19.43
C LEU A 103 13.37 18.30 18.17
N VAL A 104 13.01 17.28 17.40
CA VAL A 104 13.71 16.90 16.17
C VAL A 104 12.74 16.76 15.02
N PHE A 105 13.20 17.09 13.82
CA PHE A 105 12.42 17.00 12.59
C PHE A 105 13.08 16.01 11.64
N PHE A 106 12.38 14.92 11.35
CA PHE A 106 12.91 13.85 10.50
C PHE A 106 12.21 13.82 9.16
N GLY A 107 13.00 13.81 8.09
CA GLY A 107 12.49 13.49 6.76
C GLY A 107 12.09 12.02 6.63
N ASN A 108 11.29 11.71 5.60
CA ASN A 108 10.84 10.36 5.27
C ASN A 108 11.93 9.29 5.23
N GLY A 109 13.18 9.64 4.89
CA GLY A 109 14.30 8.70 4.83
C GLY A 109 14.58 8.07 6.20
N LEU A 110 14.78 8.89 7.24
CA LEU A 110 15.08 8.36 8.58
C LEU A 110 13.87 7.65 9.18
N LYS A 111 12.66 8.20 9.01
CA LYS A 111 11.42 7.54 9.47
C LYS A 111 11.23 6.18 8.81
N SER A 112 11.45 6.09 7.49
CA SER A 112 11.40 4.83 6.74
C SER A 112 12.47 3.86 7.22
N ALA A 113 13.69 4.34 7.48
CA ALA A 113 14.78 3.50 8.00
C ALA A 113 14.45 2.94 9.38
N ILE A 114 14.01 3.77 10.33
CA ILE A 114 13.63 3.33 11.68
C ILE A 114 12.45 2.36 11.61
N ASN A 115 11.40 2.68 10.84
CA ASN A 115 10.26 1.78 10.66
C ASN A 115 10.69 0.45 10.03
N MET A 116 11.62 0.47 9.07
CA MET A 116 12.18 -0.73 8.47
C MET A 116 12.96 -1.55 9.50
N PHE A 117 13.82 -0.94 10.32
CA PHE A 117 14.56 -1.62 11.38
C PHE A 117 13.62 -2.25 12.42
N VAL A 118 12.63 -1.50 12.90
CA VAL A 118 11.64 -2.01 13.86
C VAL A 118 10.83 -3.14 13.25
N ALA A 119 10.33 -2.99 12.02
CA ALA A 119 9.60 -4.06 11.33
C ALA A 119 10.47 -5.30 11.10
N THR A 120 11.73 -5.12 10.69
CA THR A 120 12.71 -6.21 10.54
C THR A 120 12.99 -6.91 11.85
N GLN A 121 13.18 -6.18 12.95
CA GLN A 121 13.41 -6.75 14.27
C GLN A 121 12.19 -7.56 14.75
N VAL A 122 10.97 -7.04 14.57
CA VAL A 122 9.72 -7.73 14.89
C VAL A 122 9.54 -9.00 14.03
N LEU A 123 9.81 -8.91 12.72
CA LEU A 123 9.69 -10.04 11.81
C LEU A 123 10.76 -11.11 12.03
N LEU A 124 11.97 -10.70 12.39
CA LEU A 124 13.09 -11.58 12.76
C LEU A 124 12.79 -12.31 14.06
N GLY A 125 12.43 -11.60 15.14
CA GLY A 125 12.22 -12.20 16.45
C GLY A 125 13.38 -13.11 16.85
N GLU A 126 13.09 -14.32 17.30
CA GLU A 126 14.10 -15.36 17.60
C GLU A 126 14.39 -16.29 16.40
N LYS A 127 13.90 -15.97 15.19
CA LYS A 127 14.06 -16.85 14.03
C LYS A 127 15.52 -16.86 13.55
N PRO A 128 16.03 -18.01 13.08
CA PRO A 128 17.30 -18.05 12.37
C PRO A 128 17.30 -17.12 11.15
N THR A 129 18.44 -16.50 10.87
CA THR A 129 18.63 -15.56 9.74
C THR A 129 18.17 -16.14 8.41
N GLN A 130 18.45 -17.41 8.14
CA GLN A 130 18.03 -18.10 6.92
C GLN A 130 16.49 -18.18 6.79
N THR A 131 15.79 -18.47 7.89
CA THR A 131 14.33 -18.54 7.94
C THR A 131 13.71 -17.17 7.73
N TYR A 132 14.31 -16.13 8.31
CA TYR A 132 13.88 -14.74 8.10
C TYR A 132 13.95 -14.33 6.63
N PHE A 133 15.10 -14.52 5.96
CA PHE A 133 15.23 -14.15 4.55
C PHE A 133 14.37 -15.01 3.62
N THR A 134 14.20 -16.30 3.93
CA THR A 134 13.30 -17.17 3.16
C THR A 134 11.84 -16.73 3.29
N GLY A 135 11.42 -16.33 4.51
CA GLY A 135 10.10 -15.79 4.77
C GLY A 135 9.86 -14.44 4.09
N LEU A 136 10.86 -13.55 4.08
CA LEU A 136 10.81 -12.28 3.34
C LEU A 136 10.70 -12.49 1.83
N ALA A 137 11.41 -13.47 1.28
CA ALA A 137 11.37 -13.76 -0.15
C ALA A 137 9.98 -14.27 -0.61
N ARG A 138 9.24 -14.93 0.30
CA ARG A 138 7.90 -15.49 0.03
C ARG A 138 6.97 -15.29 1.25
N PRO A 139 6.51 -14.05 1.50
CA PRO A 139 5.74 -13.72 2.70
C PRO A 139 4.33 -14.31 2.70
N PHE A 140 3.83 -14.71 1.52
CA PHE A 140 2.52 -15.33 1.36
C PHE A 140 2.67 -16.65 0.59
N PRO A 141 1.82 -17.65 0.89
CA PRO A 141 1.78 -18.87 0.11
C PRO A 141 1.46 -18.54 -1.37
N PRO A 142 2.12 -19.21 -2.33
CA PRO A 142 1.89 -18.93 -3.73
C PRO A 142 0.45 -19.27 -4.11
N GLY A 143 -0.19 -18.37 -4.86
CA GLY A 143 -1.45 -18.65 -5.52
C GLY A 143 -1.26 -19.48 -6.80
N TYR A 144 -2.31 -20.13 -7.25
CA TYR A 144 -2.39 -20.73 -8.57
C TYR A 144 -2.70 -19.66 -9.62
N LYS A 145 -1.88 -19.65 -10.68
CA LYS A 145 -2.02 -18.80 -11.87
C LYS A 145 -1.76 -19.66 -13.10
N GLN A 146 -2.74 -19.76 -13.99
CA GLN A 146 -2.55 -20.37 -15.30
C GLN A 146 -3.32 -19.58 -16.36
N THR A 147 -2.82 -19.60 -17.60
CA THR A 147 -3.52 -18.99 -18.73
C THR A 147 -3.49 -19.95 -19.92
N PHE A 148 -4.63 -20.14 -20.55
CA PHE A 148 -4.74 -20.84 -21.83
C PHE A 148 -4.92 -19.80 -22.92
N TYR A 149 -3.97 -19.73 -23.85
CA TYR A 149 -4.06 -18.86 -25.01
C TYR A 149 -4.59 -19.64 -26.21
N THR A 150 -5.43 -18.97 -27.00
CA THR A 150 -5.77 -19.41 -28.35
C THR A 150 -5.31 -18.32 -29.31
N TYR A 151 -4.34 -18.66 -30.15
CA TYR A 151 -3.75 -17.78 -31.16
C TYR A 151 -4.50 -17.90 -32.49
N TYR A 152 -4.38 -16.86 -33.32
CA TYR A 152 -4.96 -16.78 -34.67
C TYR A 152 -6.48 -16.91 -34.62
N VAL A 153 -7.12 -15.93 -34.00
CA VAL A 153 -8.55 -15.92 -33.73
C VAL A 153 -9.27 -14.75 -34.39
N LYS A 154 -10.51 -15.00 -34.82
CA LYS A 154 -11.44 -13.97 -35.26
C LYS A 154 -11.99 -13.21 -34.05
N LYS A 155 -11.21 -12.27 -33.50
CA LYS A 155 -11.53 -11.50 -32.28
C LYS A 155 -12.94 -10.88 -32.27
N LYS A 156 -13.43 -10.47 -33.44
CA LYS A 156 -14.76 -9.88 -33.66
C LYS A 156 -15.92 -10.79 -33.20
N LEU A 157 -15.68 -12.09 -33.04
CA LEU A 157 -16.70 -13.05 -32.58
C LEU A 157 -16.90 -13.06 -31.06
N PHE A 158 -15.97 -12.48 -30.30
CA PHE A 158 -16.04 -12.41 -28.84
C PHE A 158 -16.32 -10.99 -28.38
N TYR A 159 -17.58 -10.74 -28.05
CA TYR A 159 -18.11 -9.53 -27.44
C TYR A 159 -19.20 -9.91 -26.45
N LYS A 160 -19.57 -8.99 -25.56
CA LYS A 160 -20.58 -9.24 -24.52
C LYS A 160 -21.87 -9.76 -25.13
N ASN A 161 -22.42 -10.83 -24.55
CA ASN A 161 -23.63 -11.52 -25.01
C ASN A 161 -23.54 -12.17 -26.41
N SER A 162 -22.37 -12.23 -27.05
CA SER A 162 -22.20 -13.02 -28.28
C SER A 162 -22.46 -14.51 -28.02
N GLN A 163 -22.70 -15.28 -29.08
CA GLN A 163 -22.93 -16.73 -28.97
C GLN A 163 -21.78 -17.44 -28.25
N ILE A 164 -20.53 -17.06 -28.56
CA ILE A 164 -19.32 -17.64 -27.95
C ILE A 164 -19.21 -17.21 -26.49
N TRP A 165 -19.47 -15.93 -26.19
CA TRP A 165 -19.45 -15.39 -24.83
C TRP A 165 -20.46 -16.14 -23.93
N ASN A 166 -21.69 -16.30 -24.40
CA ASN A 166 -22.75 -17.02 -23.67
C ASN A 166 -22.49 -18.53 -23.56
N ARG A 167 -21.87 -19.15 -24.59
CA ARG A 167 -21.46 -20.56 -24.54
C ARG A 167 -20.37 -20.79 -23.49
N LEU A 168 -19.37 -19.92 -23.42
CA LEU A 168 -18.32 -19.97 -22.41
C LEU A 168 -18.88 -19.74 -21.00
N LYS A 169 -19.72 -18.72 -20.81
CA LYS A 169 -20.40 -18.48 -19.53
C LYS A 169 -21.13 -19.73 -19.04
N ARG A 170 -21.94 -20.37 -19.90
CA ARG A 170 -22.64 -21.61 -19.56
C ARG A 170 -21.68 -22.74 -19.22
N SER A 171 -20.62 -22.93 -20.01
CA SER A 171 -19.61 -23.97 -19.79
C SER A 171 -18.92 -23.80 -18.43
N ILE A 172 -18.52 -22.57 -18.08
CA ILE A 172 -17.91 -22.27 -16.79
C ILE A 172 -18.90 -22.55 -15.66
N TYR A 173 -20.13 -22.05 -15.76
CA TYR A 173 -21.15 -22.23 -14.73
C TYR A 173 -21.46 -23.71 -14.46
N GLN A 174 -21.61 -24.51 -15.52
CA GLN A 174 -21.88 -25.94 -15.40
C GLN A 174 -20.71 -26.66 -14.72
N GLU A 175 -19.50 -26.44 -15.20
CA GLU A 175 -18.30 -27.14 -14.70
C GLU A 175 -17.99 -26.76 -13.25
N THR A 176 -18.19 -25.51 -12.85
CA THR A 176 -17.91 -25.07 -11.48
C THR A 176 -18.99 -25.55 -10.51
N ARG A 177 -20.27 -25.50 -10.89
CA ARG A 177 -21.38 -25.98 -10.03
C ARG A 177 -21.28 -27.48 -9.77
N GLN A 178 -20.92 -28.28 -10.78
CA GLN A 178 -20.67 -29.72 -10.62
C GLN A 178 -19.55 -30.02 -9.61
N LYS A 179 -18.62 -29.08 -9.40
CA LYS A 179 -17.51 -29.20 -8.44
C LYS A 179 -17.78 -28.51 -7.10
N GLY A 180 -19.04 -28.13 -6.83
CA GLY A 180 -19.46 -27.48 -5.58
C GLY A 180 -19.00 -26.02 -5.42
N ILE A 181 -18.64 -25.36 -6.53
CA ILE A 181 -18.17 -23.97 -6.54
C ILE A 181 -19.29 -23.08 -7.07
N ASN A 182 -19.56 -21.98 -6.39
CA ASN A 182 -20.59 -21.02 -6.78
C ASN A 182 -20.01 -19.95 -7.72
N PRO A 183 -20.45 -19.89 -8.99
CA PRO A 183 -20.01 -18.87 -9.93
C PRO A 183 -20.89 -17.61 -9.83
N ARG A 184 -20.24 -16.44 -9.83
CA ARG A 184 -20.87 -15.13 -9.92
C ARG A 184 -20.23 -14.34 -11.07
N LEU A 185 -21.06 -13.91 -12.02
CA LEU A 185 -20.66 -13.00 -13.08
C LEU A 185 -20.40 -11.61 -12.49
N THR A 186 -19.29 -10.99 -12.87
CA THR A 186 -18.97 -9.59 -12.58
C THR A 186 -18.68 -8.88 -13.90
N THR A 187 -19.11 -7.63 -14.01
CA THR A 187 -18.87 -6.79 -15.18
C THR A 187 -18.07 -5.56 -14.79
N PHE A 188 -17.18 -5.12 -15.69
CA PHE A 188 -16.37 -3.92 -15.52
C PHE A 188 -16.73 -2.94 -16.64
N GLY A 189 -16.86 -1.66 -16.32
CA GLY A 189 -17.25 -0.64 -17.31
C GLY A 189 -16.17 -0.40 -18.35
N GLU A 190 -14.91 -0.55 -17.93
CA GLU A 190 -13.70 -0.33 -18.71
C GLU A 190 -13.43 -1.46 -19.71
N GLU A 191 -13.86 -2.70 -19.39
CA GLU A 191 -13.74 -3.87 -20.26
C GLU A 191 -15.10 -4.60 -20.37
N PRO A 192 -16.08 -4.06 -21.12
CA PRO A 192 -17.45 -4.60 -21.16
C PRO A 192 -17.54 -6.00 -21.78
N ASP A 193 -16.63 -6.32 -22.70
CA ASP A 193 -16.58 -7.61 -23.39
C ASP A 193 -15.89 -8.72 -22.58
N MET A 194 -15.17 -8.37 -21.50
CA MET A 194 -14.51 -9.35 -20.66
C MET A 194 -15.56 -10.24 -19.97
N LEU A 195 -15.44 -11.55 -20.16
CA LEU A 195 -16.21 -12.52 -19.38
C LEU A 195 -15.48 -12.77 -18.07
N TYR A 196 -15.88 -12.12 -16.98
CA TYR A 196 -15.29 -12.33 -15.66
C TYR A 196 -16.24 -13.07 -14.73
N ILE A 197 -15.80 -14.22 -14.20
CA ILE A 197 -16.57 -15.03 -13.27
C ILE A 197 -15.76 -15.21 -11.98
N ALA A 198 -16.25 -14.61 -10.90
CA ALA A 198 -15.79 -14.88 -9.55
C ALA A 198 -16.34 -16.24 -9.09
N LEU A 199 -15.48 -17.02 -8.45
CA LEU A 199 -15.78 -18.34 -7.94
C LEU A 199 -15.62 -18.33 -6.42
N THR A 200 -16.69 -18.67 -5.71
CA THR A 200 -16.68 -18.78 -4.25
C THR A 200 -16.98 -20.21 -3.83
N SER A 201 -16.13 -20.76 -2.97
CA SER A 201 -16.39 -22.02 -2.27
C SER A 201 -17.04 -21.75 -0.90
N LYS A 202 -17.66 -22.77 -0.29
CA LYS A 202 -18.23 -22.68 1.07
C LYS A 202 -17.18 -22.32 2.13
N GLU A 203 -15.92 -22.65 1.90
CA GLU A 203 -14.78 -22.39 2.80
C GLU A 203 -14.18 -20.98 2.66
N SER A 204 -14.92 -20.02 2.10
CA SER A 204 -14.42 -18.66 1.78
C SER A 204 -13.25 -18.59 0.79
N GLU A 205 -12.85 -19.72 0.19
CA GLU A 205 -11.85 -19.72 -0.88
C GLU A 205 -12.39 -19.00 -2.12
N ARG A 206 -11.60 -18.04 -2.60
CA ARG A 206 -11.91 -17.26 -3.80
C ARG A 206 -11.02 -17.71 -4.95
N ALA A 207 -11.64 -17.96 -6.09
CA ALA A 207 -10.98 -18.16 -7.36
C ALA A 207 -11.67 -17.29 -8.42
N THR A 208 -11.01 -17.12 -9.55
CA THR A 208 -11.57 -16.34 -10.67
C THR A 208 -11.20 -17.00 -11.98
N VAL A 209 -12.15 -16.93 -12.91
CA VAL A 209 -11.94 -17.29 -14.31
C VAL A 209 -12.36 -16.08 -15.12
N PHE A 210 -11.45 -15.58 -15.96
CA PHE A 210 -11.82 -14.51 -16.88
C PHE A 210 -11.30 -14.76 -18.29
N VAL A 211 -12.08 -14.35 -19.28
CA VAL A 211 -11.78 -14.52 -20.69
C VAL A 211 -11.82 -13.15 -21.37
N ARG A 212 -10.72 -12.81 -22.07
CA ARG A 212 -10.62 -11.54 -22.79
C ARG A 212 -9.73 -11.65 -24.02
N ASN A 213 -10.01 -10.83 -25.04
CA ASN A 213 -9.14 -10.64 -26.18
C ASN A 213 -7.87 -9.90 -25.76
N SER A 214 -6.72 -10.25 -26.36
CA SER A 214 -5.50 -9.46 -26.24
C SER A 214 -5.62 -8.16 -27.04
N GLY A 215 -5.15 -7.04 -26.49
CA GLY A 215 -5.08 -5.77 -27.21
C GLY A 215 -3.94 -5.72 -28.23
N THR A 216 -2.80 -6.34 -27.91
CA THR A 216 -1.56 -6.24 -28.69
C THR A 216 -1.39 -7.35 -29.71
N GLU A 217 -1.84 -8.56 -29.39
CA GLU A 217 -1.57 -9.77 -30.19
C GLU A 217 -2.85 -10.42 -30.71
N ASN A 218 -2.79 -11.15 -31.82
CA ASN A 218 -3.93 -11.93 -32.32
C ASN A 218 -4.17 -13.20 -31.47
N LYS A 219 -4.66 -13.00 -30.25
CA LYS A 219 -5.04 -14.07 -29.33
C LYS A 219 -6.17 -13.69 -28.39
N ILE A 220 -6.81 -14.72 -27.84
CA ILE A 220 -7.74 -14.65 -26.71
C ILE A 220 -7.19 -15.48 -25.56
N GLY A 221 -7.35 -15.01 -24.32
CA GLY A 221 -6.80 -15.65 -23.13
C GLY A 221 -7.88 -16.07 -22.14
N ILE A 222 -7.81 -17.31 -21.67
CA ILE A 222 -8.56 -17.79 -20.50
C ILE A 222 -7.63 -17.77 -19.30
N HIS A 223 -7.87 -16.85 -18.38
CA HIS A 223 -7.05 -16.65 -17.20
C HIS A 223 -7.71 -17.30 -15.98
N LEU A 224 -6.93 -18.10 -15.26
CA LEU A 224 -7.33 -18.81 -14.07
C LEU A 224 -6.50 -18.32 -12.88
N ARG A 225 -7.17 -17.92 -11.80
CA ARG A 225 -6.51 -17.52 -10.55
C ARG A 225 -7.22 -18.14 -9.36
N GLY A 226 -6.47 -18.55 -8.34
CA GLY A 226 -7.06 -19.01 -7.08
C GLY A 226 -6.04 -19.65 -6.15
N SER A 227 -6.53 -20.35 -5.14
CA SER A 227 -5.71 -21.22 -4.27
C SER A 227 -5.11 -22.40 -5.05
N VAL A 228 -3.91 -22.83 -4.68
CA VAL A 228 -3.28 -24.07 -5.22
C VAL A 228 -4.15 -25.30 -4.98
N LYS A 229 -4.94 -25.33 -3.90
CA LYS A 229 -5.89 -26.41 -3.63
C LYS A 229 -6.94 -26.58 -4.74
N ASN A 230 -7.28 -25.49 -5.43
CA ASN A 230 -8.25 -25.49 -6.52
C ASN A 230 -7.62 -25.60 -7.92
N ALA A 231 -6.30 -25.76 -8.02
CA ALA A 231 -5.58 -25.78 -9.29
C ALA A 231 -6.14 -26.81 -10.28
N ALA A 232 -6.37 -28.06 -9.84
CA ALA A 232 -6.92 -29.11 -10.69
C ALA A 232 -8.34 -28.80 -11.20
N LYS A 233 -9.20 -28.27 -10.31
CA LYS A 233 -10.57 -27.87 -10.66
C LYS A 233 -10.57 -26.73 -11.68
N LEU A 234 -9.72 -25.72 -11.46
CA LEU A 234 -9.58 -24.57 -12.37
C LEU A 234 -8.99 -24.99 -13.71
N LYS A 235 -7.97 -25.84 -13.74
CA LYS A 235 -7.35 -26.36 -14.96
C LYS A 235 -8.40 -27.06 -15.83
N SER A 236 -9.25 -27.89 -15.24
CA SER A 236 -10.36 -28.56 -15.92
C SER A 236 -11.35 -27.57 -16.56
N VAL A 237 -11.74 -26.51 -15.82
CA VAL A 237 -12.59 -25.42 -16.37
C VAL A 237 -11.89 -24.73 -17.55
N GLY A 238 -10.61 -24.40 -17.41
CA GLY A 238 -9.82 -23.76 -18.46
C GLY A 238 -9.70 -24.61 -19.72
N GLN A 239 -9.44 -25.91 -19.59
CA GLN A 239 -9.36 -26.85 -20.72
C GLN A 239 -10.70 -26.95 -21.47
N LYS A 240 -11.83 -26.99 -20.75
CA LYS A 240 -13.16 -27.03 -21.37
C LYS A 240 -13.44 -25.75 -22.16
N CYS A 241 -13.09 -24.59 -21.60
CA CYS A 241 -13.20 -23.31 -22.29
C CYS A 241 -12.27 -23.23 -23.51
N ALA A 242 -11.04 -23.73 -23.39
CA ALA A 242 -10.08 -23.74 -24.49
C ALA A 242 -10.59 -24.54 -25.69
N LYS A 243 -11.24 -25.70 -25.46
CA LYS A 243 -11.89 -26.48 -26.52
C LYS A 243 -12.98 -25.68 -27.25
N VAL A 244 -13.78 -24.90 -26.51
CA VAL A 244 -14.81 -24.02 -27.11
C VAL A 244 -14.16 -22.93 -27.96
N LEU A 245 -13.10 -22.29 -27.46
CA LEU A 245 -12.38 -21.25 -28.20
C LEU A 245 -11.72 -21.78 -29.46
N LEU A 246 -11.01 -22.90 -29.37
CA LEU A 246 -10.36 -23.54 -30.51
C LEU A 246 -11.36 -23.88 -31.63
N SER A 247 -12.52 -24.44 -31.27
CA SER A 247 -13.54 -24.82 -32.25
C SER A 247 -14.34 -23.66 -32.83
N SER A 248 -14.47 -22.54 -32.11
CA SER A 248 -15.41 -21.47 -32.47
C SER A 248 -14.75 -20.17 -32.91
N MET A 249 -13.46 -19.97 -32.63
CA MET A 249 -12.78 -18.70 -32.86
C MET A 249 -11.58 -18.76 -33.79
N LYS A 250 -11.03 -19.95 -34.09
CA LYS A 250 -9.86 -20.09 -34.95
C LYS A 250 -10.09 -19.47 -36.33
N ASP A 251 -9.08 -18.77 -36.80
CA ASP A 251 -9.05 -18.15 -38.11
C ASP A 251 -8.18 -18.98 -39.05
N PHE A 252 -8.81 -19.92 -39.76
CA PHE A 252 -8.14 -20.83 -40.70
C PHE A 252 -7.53 -20.10 -41.91
N GLU A 253 -7.95 -18.87 -42.19
CA GLU A 253 -7.38 -18.05 -43.25
C GLU A 253 -6.14 -17.27 -42.82
N ASN A 254 -5.82 -17.27 -41.52
CA ASN A 254 -4.64 -16.59 -41.02
C ASN A 254 -3.36 -17.25 -41.55
N HIS A 255 -2.47 -16.48 -42.16
CA HIS A 255 -1.22 -16.99 -42.72
C HIS A 255 -0.37 -17.74 -41.68
N LEU A 256 -0.28 -17.23 -40.45
CA LEU A 256 0.49 -17.86 -39.38
C LEU A 256 -0.18 -19.13 -38.85
N TYR A 257 -1.51 -19.24 -38.97
CA TYR A 257 -2.22 -20.48 -38.67
C TYR A 257 -1.89 -21.57 -39.69
N LYS A 258 -1.88 -21.23 -40.99
CA LYS A 258 -1.52 -22.18 -42.06
C LYS A 258 -0.09 -22.72 -41.89
N LEU A 259 0.86 -21.84 -41.55
CA LEU A 259 2.23 -22.25 -41.23
C LEU A 259 2.33 -23.15 -39.99
N GLU A 260 1.54 -22.88 -38.94
CA GLU A 260 1.47 -23.74 -37.75
C GLU A 260 0.93 -25.14 -38.11
N GLU A 261 -0.11 -25.19 -38.95
CA GLU A 261 -0.72 -26.44 -39.42
C GLU A 261 0.24 -27.27 -40.29
N ASP A 262 0.98 -26.63 -41.18
CA ASP A 262 2.00 -27.28 -42.02
C ASP A 262 3.11 -27.94 -41.18
N ILE A 263 3.54 -27.29 -40.09
CA ILE A 263 4.56 -27.85 -39.17
C ILE A 263 3.99 -29.03 -38.38
N CYS A 264 2.74 -28.95 -37.93
CA CYS A 264 2.12 -30.01 -37.14
C CYS A 264 1.75 -31.25 -37.95
N ASN A 265 1.63 -31.13 -39.28
CA ASN A 265 1.30 -32.23 -40.19
C ASN A 265 2.54 -32.88 -40.84
N GLN A 266 3.76 -32.47 -40.46
CA GLN A 266 5.03 -33.16 -40.78
C GLN A 266 5.32 -34.28 -39.79
#